data_AF-A0A2P1BPI8-F1
#
_entry.id   AF-A0A2P1BPI8-F1
#
_cell.length_a   1.000
_cell.length_b   1.000
_cell.length_c   1.000
_cell.angle_alpha   90.00
_cell.angle_beta   90.00
_cell.angle_gamma   90.00
#
_symmetry.space_group_name_H-M   'P 1'
#
loop_
_entity.id
_entity.type
_entity.pdbx_description
1 polymer ?
#
loop_
_entity_poly.entity_id
_entity_poly.type
_entity_poly.pdbx_seq_one_letter_code
_entity_poly.pdbx_strand_id
1 'polypeptide(L)'
;MLFGRPTDPSQPASNDNPPQAFHLYTMRRAIEEKFILDVLKGYVPYKTAFNLSKQLEDSKRVSGKAAKRARHSGCHCIPPM
;
A
#
# COMPACT_ATOMS: atom_id res chain seq x y z
N MET A 1 13.55 3.21 28.15
CA MET A 1 13.03 4.49 27.61
C MET A 1 11.53 4.51 27.74
N LEU A 2 10.99 5.29 28.68
CA LEU A 2 9.54 5.51 28.80
C LEU A 2 9.23 6.84 28.11
N PHE A 3 8.48 6.78 27.01
CA PHE A 3 8.14 7.94 26.20
C PHE A 3 7.34 8.96 27.03
N GLY A 4 7.74 10.24 27.02
CA GLY A 4 7.06 11.31 27.75
C GLY A 4 8.01 12.42 28.18
N ARG A 5 7.47 13.55 28.66
CA ARG A 5 8.23 14.61 29.33
C ARG A 5 8.00 14.51 30.84
N PRO A 6 9.01 14.70 31.70
CA PRO A 6 8.80 14.73 33.14
C PRO A 6 7.75 15.81 33.51
N THR A 7 6.98 15.54 34.56
CA THR A 7 5.91 16.44 35.02
C THR A 7 6.51 17.76 35.52
N ASP A 8 7.65 17.68 36.20
CA ASP A 8 8.50 18.83 36.52
C ASP A 8 9.76 18.82 35.63
N PRO A 9 9.97 19.83 34.76
CA PRO A 9 11.12 19.90 33.86
C PRO A 9 12.45 20.18 34.56
N SER A 10 12.43 20.60 35.84
CA SER A 10 13.65 20.85 36.61
C SER A 10 14.24 19.60 37.25
N GLN A 11 13.48 18.50 37.27
CA GLN A 11 13.86 17.24 37.94
C GLN A 11 13.96 16.08 36.94
N PRO A 12 14.85 15.11 37.17
CA PRO A 12 14.96 13.91 36.34
C PRO A 12 13.72 13.01 36.47
N ALA A 13 13.52 12.11 35.52
CA ALA A 13 12.42 11.14 35.55
C ALA A 13 12.64 10.12 36.68
N SER A 14 11.69 10.04 37.61
CA SER A 14 11.70 9.17 38.79
C SER A 14 10.28 8.63 39.04
N ASN A 15 10.12 7.70 39.98
CA ASN A 15 8.79 7.26 40.44
C ASN A 15 7.93 8.43 40.95
N ASP A 16 8.57 9.44 41.55
CA ASP A 16 7.92 10.66 42.05
C ASP A 16 7.75 11.75 40.96
N ASN A 17 8.42 11.59 39.81
CA ASN A 17 8.29 12.49 38.65
C ASN A 17 8.08 11.66 37.38
N PRO A 18 6.92 11.01 37.24
CA PRO A 18 6.65 10.16 36.10
C PRO A 18 6.59 10.99 34.81
N PRO A 19 7.04 10.42 33.68
CA PRO A 19 6.92 11.07 32.39
C PRO A 19 5.47 11.08 31.92
N GLN A 20 4.98 12.25 31.50
CA GLN A 20 3.64 12.47 30.95
C GLN A 20 3.68 12.63 29.42
N ALA A 21 2.58 12.28 28.75
CA ALA A 21 2.44 12.46 27.32
C ALA A 21 2.53 13.95 26.93
N PHE A 22 3.42 14.29 25.99
CA PHE A 22 3.76 15.68 25.63
C PHE A 22 2.99 16.21 24.41
N HIS A 23 1.87 15.59 24.05
CA HIS A 23 1.16 15.97 22.84
C HIS A 23 0.40 17.28 23.04
N LEU A 24 0.91 18.36 22.43
CA LEU A 24 0.20 19.64 22.29
C LEU A 24 -1.10 19.49 21.49
N TYR A 25 -1.19 18.42 20.69
CA TYR A 25 -2.40 18.00 19.99
C TYR A 25 -3.15 16.95 20.78
N THR A 26 -4.41 17.23 21.10
CA THR A 26 -5.24 16.23 21.77
C THR A 26 -5.48 15.05 20.83
N MET A 27 -5.55 13.85 21.39
CA MET A 27 -5.93 12.66 20.60
C MET A 27 -7.30 12.86 19.93
N ARG A 28 -8.22 13.59 20.59
CA ARG A 28 -9.52 13.97 20.00
C ARG A 28 -9.34 14.82 18.72
N ARG A 29 -8.52 15.87 18.75
CA ARG A 29 -8.21 16.70 17.57
C ARG A 29 -7.56 15.88 16.46
N ALA A 30 -6.65 14.98 16.80
CA ALA A 30 -5.99 14.09 15.83
C ALA A 30 -6.99 13.16 15.11
N ILE A 31 -8.09 12.79 15.77
CA ILE A 31 -9.20 12.04 15.16
C ILE A 31 -10.09 12.96 14.30
N GLU A 32 -10.48 14.13 14.83
CA GLU A 32 -11.37 15.10 14.16
C GLU A 32 -10.77 15.62 12.84
N GLU A 33 -9.48 15.91 12.82
CA GLU A 33 -8.76 16.40 11.64
C GLU A 33 -8.22 15.27 10.75
N LYS A 34 -8.52 14.01 11.10
CA LYS A 34 -8.06 12.80 10.40
C LYS A 34 -6.54 12.72 10.22
N PHE A 35 -5.79 13.22 11.21
CA PHE A 35 -4.35 13.03 11.28
C PHE A 35 -3.98 11.56 11.48
N ILE A 36 -4.83 10.79 12.19
CA ILE A 36 -4.71 9.33 12.26
C ILE A 36 -5.22 8.76 10.93
N LEU A 37 -4.29 8.48 10.01
CA LEU A 37 -4.60 7.78 8.77
C LEU A 37 -4.86 6.29 9.07
N ASP A 38 -6.01 5.80 8.64
CA ASP A 38 -6.33 4.37 8.69
C ASP A 38 -5.47 3.61 7.67
N VAL A 39 -4.37 3.02 8.14
CA VAL A 39 -3.41 2.27 7.32
C VAL A 39 -4.00 1.00 6.69
N LEU A 40 -5.17 0.55 7.14
CA LEU A 40 -5.86 -0.60 6.54
C LEU A 40 -6.72 -0.19 5.34
N LYS A 41 -7.09 1.10 5.21
CA LYS A 41 -7.73 1.60 3.99
C LYS A 41 -6.75 1.58 2.83
N GLY A 42 -6.90 0.57 1.98
CA GLY A 42 -6.02 0.34 0.84
C GLY A 42 -4.96 -0.74 1.07
N TYR A 43 -5.01 -1.45 2.20
CA TYR A 43 -4.19 -2.64 2.39
C TYR A 43 -4.64 -3.73 1.40
N VAL A 44 -3.85 -3.96 0.36
CA VAL A 44 -4.04 -5.06 -0.57
C VAL A 44 -3.22 -6.25 -0.04
N PRO A 45 -3.87 -7.34 0.41
CA PRO A 45 -3.13 -8.50 0.89
C PRO A 45 -2.24 -9.06 -0.23
N TYR A 46 -1.05 -9.54 0.14
CA TYR A 46 -0.08 -10.10 -0.81
C TYR A 46 -0.70 -11.19 -1.70
N LYS A 47 -1.52 -12.08 -1.12
CA LYS A 47 -2.23 -13.14 -1.85
C LYS A 47 -3.11 -12.58 -2.98
N THR A 48 -3.78 -11.46 -2.73
CA THR A 48 -4.65 -10.80 -3.71
C THR A 48 -3.82 -10.19 -4.84
N ALA A 49 -2.74 -9.47 -4.50
CA ALA A 49 -1.82 -8.90 -5.48
C ALA A 49 -1.16 -9.97 -6.37
N PHE A 50 -0.75 -11.09 -5.76
CA PHE A 50 -0.15 -12.23 -6.46
C PHE A 50 -1.13 -12.94 -7.40
N ASN A 51 -2.38 -13.12 -6.99
CA ASN A 51 -3.39 -13.73 -7.85
C ASN A 51 -3.72 -12.84 -9.06
N LEU A 52 -3.78 -11.52 -8.85
CA LEU A 52 -4.02 -10.55 -9.93
C LEU A 52 -2.88 -10.56 -10.96
N SER A 53 -1.61 -10.53 -10.50
CA SER A 53 -0.46 -10.57 -11.41
C SER A 53 -0.42 -11.88 -12.20
N LYS A 54 -0.70 -13.02 -11.56
CA LYS A 54 -0.74 -14.33 -12.22
C LYS A 54 -1.84 -14.41 -13.29
N GLN A 55 -3.04 -13.88 -13.01
CA GLN A 55 -4.13 -13.83 -13.98
C GLN A 55 -3.77 -12.99 -15.21
N LEU A 56 -3.09 -11.85 -15.02
CA LEU A 56 -2.62 -11.00 -16.12
C LEU A 56 -1.56 -11.70 -16.97
N GLU A 57 -0.64 -12.44 -16.36
CA GLU A 57 0.35 -13.23 -17.09
C GLU A 57 -0.29 -14.34 -17.93
N ASP A 58 -1.24 -15.09 -17.37
CA ASP A 58 -1.90 -16.18 -18.07
C ASP A 58 -2.81 -15.69 -19.20
N SER A 59 -3.43 -14.51 -19.05
CA SER A 59 -4.20 -13.84 -20.11
C SER A 59 -3.33 -13.38 -21.28
N LYS A 60 -2.08 -12.97 -21.00
CA LYS A 60 -1.10 -12.54 -22.02
C LYS A 60 -0.50 -13.72 -22.78
N ARG A 61 -0.52 -14.93 -22.22
CA ARG A 61 0.03 -16.15 -22.85
C ARG A 61 -0.91 -16.69 -23.93
N VAL A 62 -0.80 -16.17 -25.14
CA VAL A 62 -1.37 -16.82 -26.33
C VAL A 62 -0.58 -18.10 -26.66
N SER A 63 -1.27 -19.21 -26.88
CA SER A 63 -0.62 -20.48 -27.24
C SER A 63 0.17 -20.35 -28.54
N GLY A 64 1.31 -21.03 -28.65
CA GLY A 64 2.21 -20.91 -29.83
C GLY A 64 1.51 -21.19 -31.16
N LYS A 65 0.49 -22.05 -31.17
CA LYS A 65 -0.34 -22.34 -32.36
C LYS A 65 -1.27 -21.17 -32.73
N ALA A 66 -1.84 -20.48 -31.74
CA ALA A 66 -2.65 -19.27 -31.95
C ALA A 66 -1.78 -18.08 -32.40
N ALA A 67 -0.60 -17.90 -31.78
CA ALA A 67 0.37 -16.88 -32.18
C ALA A 67 0.91 -17.10 -33.60
N LYS A 68 1.13 -18.36 -34.00
CA LYS A 68 1.53 -18.71 -35.36
C LYS A 68 0.41 -18.41 -36.35
N ARG A 69 -0.84 -18.81 -36.07
CA ARG A 69 -2.00 -18.48 -36.95
C ARG A 69 -2.20 -16.98 -37.14
N ALA A 70 -2.14 -16.18 -36.06
CA ALA A 70 -2.28 -14.73 -36.13
C ALA A 70 -1.22 -14.05 -37.01
N ARG A 71 0.00 -14.63 -37.10
CA ARG A 71 1.05 -14.17 -38.01
C ARG A 71 0.82 -14.57 -39.47
N HIS A 72 0.18 -15.70 -39.73
CA HIS A 72 -0.07 -16.18 -41.10
C HIS A 72 -1.35 -15.59 -41.71
N SER A 73 -2.31 -15.17 -40.88
CA SER A 73 -3.55 -14.52 -41.32
C SER A 73 -3.39 -13.04 -41.71
N GLY A 74 -2.19 -12.48 -41.58
CA GLY A 74 -1.88 -11.09 -41.95
C GLY A 74 -1.36 -10.89 -43.38
N CYS A 75 -1.16 -11.96 -44.16
CA CYS A 75 -0.83 -11.83 -45.58
C CYS A 75 -2.12 -11.62 -46.39
N HIS A 76 -2.69 -10.42 -46.32
CA HIS A 76 -3.71 -9.99 -47.26
C HIS A 76 -3.02 -9.74 -48.61
N CYS A 77 -3.16 -10.69 -49.54
CA CYS A 77 -2.85 -10.45 -50.94
C CYS A 77 -3.77 -9.33 -51.44
N ILE A 78 -3.22 -8.15 -51.67
CA ILE A 78 -3.90 -7.08 -52.40
C ILE A 78 -4.14 -7.64 -53.82
N PRO A 79 -5.39 -7.79 -54.28
CA PRO A 79 -5.64 -8.26 -55.64
C PRO A 79 -5.13 -7.20 -56.62
N PRO A 80 -4.39 -7.59 -57.68
CA PRO A 80 -3.96 -6.63 -58.69
C PRO A 80 -5.18 -6.08 -59.45
N MET A 81 -5.07 -4.80 -59.80
CA MET A 81 -6.06 -3.92 -60.45
C MET A 81 -6.86 -4.57 -61.57
#